data_AF-A0A816SL26-F1
#
_entry.id   AF-A0A816SL26-F1
#
_cell.length_a   1.000
_cell.length_b   1.000
_cell.length_c   1.000
_cell.angle_alpha   90.00
_cell.angle_beta   90.00
_cell.angle_gamma   90.00
#
_symmetry.space_group_name_H-M   'P 1'
#
loop_
_entity.id
_entity.type
_entity.pdbx_description
1 polymer ?
#
loop_
_entity_poly.entity_id
_entity_poly.type
_entity_poly.pdbx_seq_one_letter_code
_entity_poly.pdbx_strand_id
1 'polypeptide(L)'
;MVALIKRVDLEIPDNRITEALTKVGLDAVNVTRLNRKEGNIPISTIKITFKDANNRNTFIHIGLQVDSMHVNAEAASQNKKSVQCYICHQYNHVAKYCKTKQQICAKCCDNHRIEQCTAANDAIKCNNCKGKYLATANDCPNVLEQEKRMLNLINQYSSTSSATTTTPLLHDSNEFPSLPNMYQRQQDLLHNDILDELINLLTSKMEKIIEETNKRLFKSLQQKILKK
;
A
#
# COMPACT_ATOMS: atom_id res chain seq x y z
N MET A 1 6.28 14.64 -11.26
CA MET A 1 5.20 13.63 -11.45
C MET A 1 4.58 13.27 -10.12
N VAL A 2 3.32 12.81 -10.08
CA VAL A 2 2.63 12.55 -8.80
C VAL A 2 2.18 11.08 -8.67
N ALA A 3 2.41 10.51 -7.50
CA ALA A 3 1.83 9.24 -7.05
C ALA A 3 1.00 9.46 -5.77
N LEU A 4 0.06 8.56 -5.55
CA LEU A 4 -0.78 8.53 -4.36
C LEU A 4 -0.59 7.18 -3.66
N ILE A 5 -0.54 7.21 -2.33
CA ILE A 5 -0.59 6.01 -1.50
C ILE A 5 -1.78 6.14 -0.58
N LYS A 6 -2.56 5.08 -0.46
CA LYS A 6 -3.72 5.01 0.43
C LYS A 6 -3.43 4.04 1.57
N ARG A 7 -4.13 4.20 2.70
CA ARG A 7 -4.06 3.32 3.88
C ARG A 7 -2.70 3.36 4.61
N VAL A 8 -2.04 4.51 4.59
CA VAL A 8 -0.87 4.73 5.46
C VAL A 8 -1.36 5.23 6.82
N ASP A 9 -0.85 4.60 7.87
CA ASP A 9 -1.18 4.95 9.26
C ASP A 9 -0.98 6.46 9.50
N LEU A 10 -1.86 7.06 10.28
CA LEU A 10 -1.81 8.49 10.62
C LEU A 10 -0.63 8.80 11.54
N GLU A 11 -0.14 7.82 12.29
CA GLU A 11 1.01 7.99 13.19
C GLU A 11 2.35 8.07 12.45
N ILE A 12 2.41 7.60 11.20
CA ILE A 12 3.63 7.67 10.37
C ILE A 12 3.79 9.10 9.84
N PRO A 13 4.83 9.85 10.25
CA PRO A 13 5.01 11.23 9.83
C PRO A 13 5.65 11.32 8.43
N ASP A 14 5.42 12.44 7.74
CA ASP A 14 5.84 12.64 6.34
C ASP A 14 7.37 12.59 6.15
N ASN A 15 8.16 12.97 7.17
CA ASN A 15 9.62 12.86 7.15
C ASN A 15 10.09 11.40 7.12
N ARG A 16 9.43 10.51 7.87
CA ARG A 16 9.76 9.08 7.90
C ARG A 16 9.55 8.42 6.54
N ILE A 17 8.48 8.82 5.86
CA ILE A 17 8.20 8.38 4.48
C ILE A 17 9.28 8.91 3.54
N THR A 18 9.70 10.17 3.70
CA THR A 18 10.76 10.77 2.88
C THR A 18 12.09 10.04 3.05
N GLU A 19 12.48 9.68 4.28
CA GLU A 19 13.67 8.88 4.58
C GLU A 19 13.60 7.51 3.90
N ALA A 20 12.45 6.83 3.96
CA ALA A 20 12.25 5.53 3.33
C ALA A 20 12.43 5.57 1.81
N LEU A 21 11.92 6.62 1.15
CA LEU A 21 12.09 6.83 -0.29
C LEU A 21 13.56 7.07 -0.66
N THR A 22 14.26 7.92 0.09
CA THR A 22 15.67 8.22 -0.13
C THR A 22 16.55 6.98 0.06
N LYS A 23 16.24 6.11 1.04
CA LYS A 23 16.98 4.86 1.28
C LYS A 23 16.94 3.91 0.09
N VAL A 24 15.85 3.91 -0.68
CA VAL A 24 15.66 3.11 -1.89
C VAL A 24 16.22 3.81 -3.14
N GLY A 25 16.73 5.04 -3.00
CA GLY A 25 17.27 5.84 -4.11
C GLY A 25 16.21 6.52 -4.98
N LEU A 26 15.02 6.78 -4.43
CA LEU A 26 13.97 7.52 -5.13
C LEU A 26 13.98 9.02 -4.80
N ASP A 27 14.04 9.85 -5.85
CA ASP A 27 14.06 11.30 -5.72
C ASP A 27 12.65 11.90 -5.57
N ALA A 28 12.15 11.92 -4.34
CA ALA A 28 10.91 12.62 -3.97
C ALA A 28 11.18 14.12 -3.70
N VAL A 29 10.46 14.98 -4.40
CA VAL A 29 10.51 16.45 -4.24
C VAL A 29 9.61 16.90 -3.08
N ASN A 30 8.44 16.27 -2.94
CA ASN A 30 7.48 16.67 -1.93
C ASN A 30 6.62 15.48 -1.50
N VAL A 31 6.57 15.23 -0.19
CA VAL A 31 5.69 14.26 0.46
C VAL A 31 4.68 15.05 1.28
N THR A 32 3.40 14.79 1.09
CA THR A 32 2.35 15.49 1.84
C THR A 32 1.18 14.58 2.11
N ARG A 33 0.85 14.40 3.38
CA ARG A 33 -0.42 13.80 3.79
C ARG A 33 -1.61 14.67 3.39
N LEU A 34 -2.60 14.06 2.77
CA LEU A 34 -3.81 14.75 2.36
C LEU A 34 -4.74 14.95 3.56
N ASN A 35 -5.55 16.00 3.49
CA ASN A 35 -6.57 16.31 4.49
C ASN A 35 -7.97 16.25 3.87
N ARG A 36 -8.96 15.91 4.70
CA ARG A 36 -10.37 16.07 4.34
C ARG A 36 -10.64 17.56 4.12
N LYS A 37 -11.38 17.87 3.05
CA LYS A 37 -11.78 19.24 2.71
C LYS A 37 -12.57 19.93 3.84
N GLU A 38 -13.38 19.15 4.55
CA GLU A 38 -14.15 19.59 5.72
C GLU A 38 -13.37 19.27 6.99
N GLY A 39 -13.10 20.29 7.80
CA GLY A 39 -12.39 20.18 9.08
C GLY A 39 -10.86 20.07 9.00
N ASN A 40 -10.28 20.02 7.80
CA ASN A 40 -8.82 19.93 7.59
C ASN A 40 -8.16 18.75 8.34
N ILE A 41 -8.90 17.64 8.49
CA ILE A 41 -8.47 16.47 9.25
C ILE A 41 -7.59 15.58 8.35
N PRO A 42 -6.39 15.16 8.78
CA PRO A 42 -5.52 14.30 7.99
C PRO A 42 -6.19 12.95 7.70
N ILE A 43 -5.98 12.47 6.47
CA ILE A 43 -6.45 11.15 6.03
C ILE A 43 -5.26 10.22 5.79
N SER A 44 -5.55 8.91 5.69
CA SER A 44 -4.55 7.87 5.43
C SER A 44 -4.04 7.86 3.98
N THR A 45 -4.18 8.97 3.26
CA THR A 45 -3.72 9.12 1.87
C THR A 45 -2.60 10.13 1.80
N ILE A 46 -1.49 9.75 1.17
CA ILE A 46 -0.32 10.61 0.97
C ILE A 46 -0.14 10.87 -0.52
N LYS A 47 0.18 12.11 -0.83
CA LYS A 47 0.58 12.56 -2.16
C LYS A 47 2.09 12.73 -2.21
N ILE A 48 2.72 12.06 -3.16
CA ILE A 48 4.17 12.14 -3.37
C ILE A 48 4.42 12.73 -4.75
N THR A 49 5.22 13.79 -4.78
CA THR A 49 5.69 14.42 -6.01
C THR A 49 7.14 14.03 -6.24
N PHE A 50 7.41 13.37 -7.36
CA PHE A 50 8.74 12.98 -7.81
C PHE A 50 9.29 13.98 -8.81
N LYS A 51 10.62 14.06 -8.86
CA LYS A 51 11.38 14.91 -9.77
C LYS A 51 11.10 14.57 -11.23
N ASP A 52 11.09 13.28 -11.55
CA ASP A 52 10.85 12.77 -12.91
C ASP A 52 9.82 11.63 -12.92
N ALA A 53 9.48 11.19 -14.14
CA ALA A 53 8.53 10.11 -14.36
C ALA A 53 9.12 8.72 -14.16
N ASN A 54 10.44 8.54 -14.26
CA ASN A 54 11.10 7.25 -14.04
C ASN A 54 11.05 6.85 -12.56
N ASN A 55 11.39 7.77 -11.66
CA ASN A 55 11.26 7.64 -10.22
C ASN A 55 9.80 7.32 -9.83
N ARG A 56 8.83 8.07 -10.39
CA ARG A 56 7.40 7.83 -10.13
C ARG A 56 6.94 6.45 -10.62
N ASN A 57 7.33 6.05 -11.83
CA ASN A 57 6.91 4.77 -12.39
C ASN A 57 7.54 3.60 -11.63
N THR A 58 8.83 3.71 -11.30
CA THR A 58 9.53 2.77 -10.43
C THR A 58 8.77 2.63 -9.11
N PHE A 59 8.46 3.74 -8.46
CA PHE A 59 7.73 3.75 -7.21
C PHE A 59 6.35 3.09 -7.27
N ILE A 60 5.61 3.27 -8.37
CA ILE A 60 4.32 2.58 -8.57
C ILE A 60 4.51 1.06 -8.60
N HIS A 61 5.59 0.57 -9.24
CA HIS A 61 5.88 -0.85 -9.31
C HIS A 61 6.36 -1.43 -7.98
N ILE A 62 7.20 -0.69 -7.24
CA ILE A 62 7.80 -1.19 -6.00
C ILE A 62 6.96 -0.93 -4.75
N GLY A 63 6.07 0.06 -4.75
CA GLY A 63 5.33 0.49 -3.56
C GLY A 63 6.17 1.24 -2.53
N LEU A 64 5.54 1.57 -1.39
CA LEU A 64 6.21 2.15 -0.23
C LEU A 64 6.45 1.07 0.82
N GLN A 65 7.72 0.86 1.14
CA GLN A 65 8.15 0.11 2.31
C GLN A 65 8.52 1.10 3.42
N VAL A 66 7.77 1.11 4.51
CA VAL A 66 8.06 1.96 5.68
C VAL A 66 7.81 1.16 6.96
N ASP A 67 8.81 1.14 7.84
CA ASP A 67 8.86 0.27 9.00
C ASP A 67 8.52 -1.19 8.61
N SER A 68 7.56 -1.83 9.28
CA SER A 68 7.10 -3.19 8.96
C SER A 68 5.92 -3.24 7.99
N MET A 69 5.58 -2.10 7.34
CA MET A 69 4.44 -1.99 6.44
C MET A 69 4.88 -1.86 4.99
N HIS A 70 4.15 -2.57 4.12
CA HIS A 70 4.23 -2.42 2.68
C HIS A 70 2.90 -1.89 2.13
N VAL A 71 2.93 -0.81 1.36
CA VAL A 71 1.73 -0.18 0.83
C VAL A 71 1.87 0.10 -0.66
N ASN A 72 0.90 -0.38 -1.44
CA ASN A 72 0.86 -0.17 -2.88
C ASN A 72 0.71 1.30 -3.23
N ALA A 73 1.47 1.75 -4.23
CA ALA A 73 1.36 3.08 -4.80
C ALA A 73 0.51 3.08 -6.07
N GLU A 74 -0.23 4.15 -6.28
CA GLU A 74 -1.06 4.37 -7.46
C GLU A 74 -0.59 5.64 -8.19
N ALA A 75 -0.65 5.64 -9.52
CA ALA A 75 -0.50 6.88 -10.28
C ALA A 75 -1.64 7.84 -9.91
N ALA A 76 -1.30 9.12 -9.69
CA ALA A 76 -2.34 10.14 -9.67
C ALA A 76 -3.01 10.20 -11.05
N SER A 77 -4.32 10.01 -11.10
CA SER A 77 -5.11 10.10 -12.33
C SER A 77 -6.20 11.16 -12.18
N GLN A 78 -6.62 11.72 -13.31
CA GLN A 78 -7.71 12.68 -13.38
C GLN A 78 -8.68 12.25 -14.48
N ASN A 79 -9.97 12.45 -14.21
CA ASN A 79 -11.01 12.18 -15.20
C ASN A 79 -10.93 13.21 -16.32
N LYS A 80 -11.02 12.75 -17.58
CA LYS A 80 -11.02 13.63 -18.76
C LYS A 80 -12.20 14.58 -18.78
N LYS A 81 -13.36 14.10 -18.33
CA LYS A 81 -14.60 14.87 -18.31
C LYS A 81 -14.80 15.52 -16.95
N SER A 82 -15.18 16.80 -16.98
CA SER A 82 -15.62 17.49 -15.77
C SER A 82 -16.89 16.86 -15.22
N VAL A 83 -16.98 16.72 -13.91
CA VAL A 83 -18.20 16.26 -13.25
C VAL A 83 -19.24 17.39 -13.29
N GLN A 84 -20.43 17.10 -13.82
CA GLN A 84 -21.59 17.97 -13.74
C GLN A 84 -22.60 17.40 -12.74
N CYS A 85 -23.10 18.24 -11.84
CA CYS A 85 -24.07 17.84 -10.82
C CYS A 85 -25.47 17.67 -11.44
N TYR A 86 -26.12 16.53 -11.22
CA TYR A 86 -27.48 16.28 -11.71
C TYR A 86 -28.59 17.05 -10.95
N ILE A 87 -28.27 17.68 -9.81
CA ILE A 87 -29.23 18.48 -9.03
C ILE A 87 -29.22 19.93 -9.47
N CYS A 88 -28.04 20.56 -9.56
CA CYS A 88 -27.93 21.99 -9.89
C CYS A 88 -27.32 22.30 -11.26
N HIS A 89 -26.90 21.28 -12.01
CA HIS A 89 -26.23 21.41 -13.31
C HIS A 89 -24.91 22.20 -13.31
N GLN A 90 -24.36 22.55 -12.14
CA GLN A 90 -23.03 23.16 -12.01
C GLN A 90 -21.92 22.10 -12.03
N TYR A 91 -20.69 22.53 -12.33
CA TYR A 91 -19.54 21.65 -12.41
C TYR A 91 -18.83 21.44 -11.05
N ASN A 92 -17.91 20.48 -11.03
CA ASN A 92 -16.95 20.21 -9.93
C ASN A 92 -17.54 19.57 -8.66
N HIS A 93 -18.75 19.01 -8.72
CA HIS A 93 -19.29 18.17 -7.66
C HIS A 93 -20.38 17.23 -8.18
N VAL A 94 -20.56 16.09 -7.51
CA VAL A 94 -21.65 15.14 -7.76
C VAL A 94 -22.89 15.48 -6.93
N ALA A 95 -24.05 14.96 -7.34
CA ALA A 95 -25.33 15.15 -6.65
C ALA A 95 -25.27 14.85 -5.14
N LYS A 96 -24.56 13.79 -4.74
CA LYS A 96 -24.36 13.40 -3.34
C LYS A 96 -23.80 14.52 -2.45
N TYR A 97 -22.98 15.42 -3.01
CA TYR A 97 -22.35 16.52 -2.28
C TYR A 97 -22.91 17.88 -2.69
N CYS A 98 -24.07 17.90 -3.36
CA CYS A 98 -24.72 19.15 -3.74
C CYS A 98 -25.35 19.81 -2.51
N LYS A 99 -25.13 21.12 -2.35
CA LYS A 99 -25.76 21.92 -1.29
C LYS A 99 -27.16 22.41 -1.67
N THR A 100 -27.57 22.22 -2.93
CA THR A 100 -28.87 22.65 -3.43
C THR A 100 -29.95 21.71 -2.91
N LYS A 101 -30.96 22.26 -2.23
CA LYS A 101 -32.05 21.46 -1.63
C LYS A 101 -33.08 20.98 -2.64
N GLN A 102 -33.26 21.73 -3.73
CA GLN A 102 -34.24 21.46 -4.78
C GLN A 102 -33.53 21.17 -6.10
N GLN A 103 -34.12 20.30 -6.92
CA GLN A 103 -33.60 20.03 -8.25
C GLN A 103 -33.85 21.24 -9.16
N ILE A 104 -32.80 21.67 -9.86
CA ILE A 104 -32.84 22.73 -10.85
C ILE A 104 -33.10 22.11 -12.21
N CYS A 105 -34.03 22.68 -12.96
CA CYS A 105 -34.38 22.21 -14.29
C CYS A 105 -33.24 22.48 -15.29
N ALA A 106 -32.82 21.46 -16.05
CA ALA A 106 -31.79 21.62 -17.08
C ALA A 106 -32.25 22.51 -18.26
N LYS A 107 -33.56 22.70 -18.43
CA LYS A 107 -34.16 23.48 -19.52
C LYS A 107 -34.30 24.95 -19.15
N CYS A 108 -34.98 25.24 -18.04
CA CYS A 108 -35.34 26.61 -17.66
C CYS A 108 -34.73 27.07 -16.33
N CYS A 109 -33.80 26.32 -15.71
CA CYS A 109 -33.15 26.66 -14.44
C CYS A 109 -34.06 26.96 -13.24
N ASP A 110 -35.36 26.64 -13.29
CA ASP A 110 -36.26 26.80 -12.15
C ASP A 110 -36.29 25.53 -11.29
N ASN A 111 -36.91 25.63 -10.12
CA ASN A 111 -36.88 24.58 -9.09
C ASN A 111 -37.90 23.45 -9.35
N HIS A 112 -37.63 22.62 -10.35
CA HIS A 112 -38.41 21.41 -10.64
C HIS A 112 -37.58 20.40 -11.45
N ARG A 113 -38.10 19.18 -11.57
CA ARG A 113 -37.53 18.16 -12.48
C ARG A 113 -37.82 18.52 -13.93
N ILE A 114 -36.90 18.22 -14.85
CA ILE A 114 -37.09 18.50 -16.28
C ILE A 114 -38.39 17.90 -16.86
N GLU A 115 -38.84 16.76 -16.32
CA GLU A 115 -40.09 16.09 -16.65
C GLU A 115 -41.35 16.93 -16.35
N GLN A 116 -41.26 17.84 -15.38
CA GLN A 116 -42.35 18.72 -14.93
C GLN A 116 -42.25 20.11 -15.57
N CYS A 117 -41.29 20.31 -16.48
CA CYS A 117 -41.02 21.62 -17.06
C CYS A 117 -42.07 21.99 -18.11
N THR A 118 -42.82 23.06 -17.84
CA THR A 118 -43.80 23.65 -18.77
C THR A 118 -43.22 24.80 -19.59
N ALA A 119 -41.93 25.10 -19.44
CA ALA A 119 -41.28 26.20 -20.14
C ALA A 119 -41.24 25.94 -21.65
N ALA A 120 -41.59 26.96 -22.43
CA ALA A 120 -41.48 26.94 -23.89
C ALA A 120 -40.00 26.88 -24.34
N ASN A 121 -39.77 26.60 -25.62
CA ASN A 121 -38.42 26.38 -26.16
C ASN A 121 -37.59 27.67 -26.25
N ASP A 122 -38.23 28.82 -26.24
CA ASP A 122 -37.61 30.15 -26.14
C ASP A 122 -37.08 30.46 -24.73
N ALA A 123 -37.66 29.85 -23.70
CA ALA A 123 -37.25 29.98 -22.30
C ALA A 123 -36.07 29.06 -21.91
N ILE A 124 -35.46 28.36 -22.88
CA ILE A 124 -34.29 27.52 -22.63
C ILE A 124 -33.12 28.40 -22.21
N LYS A 125 -32.55 28.13 -21.04
CA LYS A 125 -31.37 28.81 -20.51
C LYS A 125 -30.43 27.85 -19.79
N CYS A 126 -29.14 28.00 -20.04
CA CYS A 126 -28.09 27.24 -19.35
C CYS A 126 -27.86 27.81 -17.95
N ASN A 127 -27.80 26.96 -16.92
CA ASN A 127 -27.60 27.45 -15.55
C ASN A 127 -26.22 28.12 -15.35
N ASN A 128 -25.21 27.66 -16.09
CA ASN A 128 -23.82 28.06 -15.91
C ASN A 128 -23.47 29.37 -16.63
N CYS A 129 -23.84 29.51 -17.90
CA CYS A 129 -23.47 30.67 -18.74
C CYS A 129 -24.65 31.51 -19.21
N LYS A 130 -25.89 31.11 -18.88
CA LYS A 130 -27.14 31.77 -19.28
C LYS A 130 -27.41 31.81 -20.80
N GLY A 131 -26.68 31.03 -21.61
CA GLY A 131 -26.94 30.86 -23.04
C GLY A 131 -28.24 30.12 -23.37
N LYS A 132 -28.76 30.29 -24.59
CA LYS A 132 -30.05 29.75 -25.07
C LYS A 132 -29.97 28.27 -25.50
N TYR A 133 -29.52 27.41 -24.59
CA TYR A 133 -29.42 25.96 -24.79
C TYR A 133 -29.52 25.24 -23.44
N LEU A 134 -29.75 23.93 -23.48
CA LEU A 134 -29.85 23.10 -22.27
C LEU A 134 -28.59 23.21 -21.42
N ALA A 135 -28.74 23.14 -20.10
CA ALA A 135 -27.61 23.17 -19.18
C ALA A 135 -26.61 22.01 -19.38
N THR A 136 -27.02 20.95 -20.09
CA THR A 136 -26.23 19.76 -20.44
C THR A 136 -25.63 19.81 -21.85
N ALA A 137 -25.81 20.90 -22.59
CA ALA A 137 -25.24 21.05 -23.93
C ALA A 137 -23.70 21.14 -23.87
N ASN A 138 -23.01 20.44 -24.77
CA ASN A 138 -21.54 20.43 -24.85
C ASN A 138 -20.97 21.76 -25.37
N ASP A 139 -21.76 22.53 -26.11
CA ASP A 139 -21.35 23.80 -26.74
C ASP A 139 -21.29 24.96 -25.74
N CYS A 140 -21.58 24.69 -24.46
CA CYS A 140 -21.49 25.67 -23.40
C CYS A 140 -20.01 26.08 -23.18
N PRO A 141 -19.67 27.39 -23.19
CA PRO A 141 -18.29 27.85 -23.02
C PRO A 141 -17.71 27.42 -21.67
N ASN A 142 -18.55 27.29 -20.64
CA ASN A 142 -18.09 26.80 -19.34
C ASN A 142 -17.72 25.31 -19.36
N VAL A 143 -18.36 24.47 -20.20
CA VAL A 143 -17.94 23.06 -20.39
C VAL A 143 -16.55 23.04 -20.99
N LEU A 144 -16.34 23.78 -22.08
CA LEU A 144 -15.05 23.86 -22.78
C LEU A 144 -13.93 24.35 -21.86
N GLU A 145 -14.21 25.34 -21.01
CA GLU A 145 -13.27 25.81 -19.99
C GLU A 145 -12.96 24.73 -18.95
N GLN A 146 -13.99 24.01 -18.46
CA GLN A 146 -13.76 22.92 -17.51
C GLN A 146 -12.96 21.77 -18.15
N GLU A 147 -13.24 21.39 -19.38
CA GLU A 147 -12.50 20.35 -20.11
C GLU A 147 -11.04 20.75 -20.31
N LYS A 148 -10.77 22.01 -20.70
CA LYS A 148 -9.40 22.54 -20.80
C LYS A 148 -8.69 22.48 -19.45
N ARG A 149 -9.38 22.82 -18.36
CA ARG A 149 -8.83 22.70 -17.00
C ARG A 149 -8.52 21.26 -16.63
N MET A 150 -9.40 20.31 -16.94
CA MET A 150 -9.17 18.88 -16.70
C MET A 150 -7.99 18.36 -17.54
N LEU A 151 -7.86 18.78 -18.79
CA LEU A 151 -6.75 18.40 -19.66
C LEU A 151 -5.40 18.89 -19.12
N ASN A 152 -5.34 20.14 -18.65
CA ASN A 152 -4.13 20.68 -18.03
C ASN A 152 -3.74 19.89 -16.77
N LEU A 153 -4.72 19.52 -15.95
CA LEU A 153 -4.49 18.65 -14.79
C LEU A 153 -3.97 17.29 -15.23
N ILE A 154 -4.58 16.65 -16.24
CA ILE A 154 -4.10 15.38 -16.79
C ILE A 154 -2.65 15.51 -17.24
N ASN A 155 -2.31 16.53 -18.03
CA ASN A 155 -0.94 16.72 -18.51
C ASN A 155 0.08 16.88 -17.37
N GLN A 156 -0.33 17.51 -16.26
CA GLN A 156 0.50 17.63 -15.05
C GLN A 156 0.77 16.28 -14.38
N TYR A 157 -0.16 15.32 -14.47
CA TYR A 157 -0.04 13.99 -13.84
C TYR A 157 0.43 12.88 -14.80
N SER A 158 0.15 13.03 -16.10
CA SER A 158 0.32 12.05 -17.17
C SER A 158 1.47 12.44 -18.10
N SER A 159 2.69 12.55 -17.58
CA SER A 159 3.87 12.30 -18.42
C SER A 159 4.19 10.82 -18.31
N THR A 160 3.52 10.02 -19.13
CA THR A 160 3.88 8.62 -19.33
C THR A 160 5.27 8.58 -19.96
N SER A 161 6.31 8.35 -19.15
CA SER A 161 7.52 7.73 -19.68
C SER A 161 7.15 6.29 -20.04
N SER A 162 7.50 5.89 -21.26
CA SER A 162 7.47 4.50 -21.71
C SER A 162 8.00 3.58 -20.61
N ALA A 163 7.36 2.43 -20.44
CA ALA A 163 7.75 1.44 -19.44
C ALA A 163 9.25 1.13 -19.55
N THR A 164 10.03 1.51 -18.54
CA THR A 164 11.40 1.04 -18.38
C THR A 164 11.31 -0.40 -17.88
N THR A 165 11.68 -1.37 -18.72
CA THR A 165 11.62 -2.82 -18.47
C THR A 165 12.66 -3.32 -17.46
N THR A 166 13.25 -2.44 -16.66
CA THR A 166 14.26 -2.78 -15.66
C THR A 166 13.83 -2.16 -14.34
N THR A 167 13.01 -2.91 -13.62
CA THR A 167 12.72 -2.69 -12.21
C THR A 167 14.05 -2.70 -11.46
N PRO A 168 14.42 -1.64 -10.72
CA PRO A 168 15.51 -1.72 -9.76
C PRO A 168 15.15 -2.80 -8.75
N LEU A 169 16.01 -3.81 -8.62
CA LEU A 169 15.88 -4.83 -7.59
C LEU A 169 15.94 -4.12 -6.23
N LEU A 170 14.83 -4.15 -5.48
CA LEU A 170 14.74 -3.60 -4.12
C LEU A 170 15.67 -4.31 -3.12
N HIS A 171 16.24 -5.44 -3.52
CA HIS A 171 17.03 -6.31 -2.68
C HIS A 171 17.97 -7.12 -3.58
N ASP A 172 19.24 -7.25 -3.19
CA ASP A 172 20.11 -8.26 -3.80
C ASP A 172 19.52 -9.65 -3.46
N SER A 173 19.14 -10.45 -4.47
CA SER A 173 18.64 -11.81 -4.27
C SER A 173 19.57 -12.68 -3.41
N ASN A 174 20.84 -12.26 -3.26
CA ASN A 174 21.87 -12.94 -2.48
C ASN A 174 21.94 -12.50 -1.00
N GLU A 175 21.21 -11.47 -0.55
CA GLU A 175 21.23 -11.02 0.86
C GLU A 175 20.10 -11.62 1.71
N PHE A 176 19.13 -12.32 1.12
CA PHE A 176 18.04 -12.89 1.92
C PHE A 176 18.59 -14.11 2.69
N PRO A 177 18.63 -14.08 4.04
CA PRO A 177 19.09 -15.24 4.79
C PRO A 177 18.18 -16.41 4.47
N SER A 178 18.79 -17.54 4.10
CA SER A 178 18.06 -18.79 3.87
C SER A 178 17.15 -19.06 5.06
N LEU A 179 15.85 -19.22 4.80
CA LEU A 179 14.88 -19.48 5.85
C LEU A 179 15.39 -20.65 6.71
N PRO A 180 15.39 -20.51 8.05
CA PRO A 180 15.77 -21.61 8.92
C PRO A 180 14.91 -22.81 8.56
N ASN A 181 15.54 -23.88 8.10
CA ASN A 181 14.85 -25.11 7.78
C ASN A 181 14.29 -25.69 9.09
N MET A 182 13.01 -25.42 9.35
CA MET A 182 12.33 -25.83 10.59
C MET A 182 12.37 -27.37 10.77
N TYR A 183 12.43 -28.12 9.66
CA TYR A 183 12.60 -29.57 9.68
C TYR A 183 13.98 -30.01 10.19
N GLN A 184 15.07 -29.33 9.78
CA GLN A 184 16.41 -29.61 10.32
C GLN A 184 16.48 -29.29 11.81
N ARG A 185 15.88 -28.17 12.24
CA ARG A 185 15.87 -27.77 13.66
C ARG A 185 15.11 -28.75 14.55
N GLN A 186 14.01 -29.34 14.07
CA GLN A 186 13.28 -30.39 14.78
C GLN A 186 14.07 -31.71 14.81
N GLN A 187 14.76 -32.07 13.73
CA GLN A 187 15.62 -33.25 13.69
C GLN A 187 16.79 -33.11 14.67
N ASP A 188 17.46 -31.97 14.72
CA ASP A 188 18.62 -31.75 15.61
C ASP A 188 18.23 -31.76 17.09
N LEU A 189 17.06 -31.19 17.45
CA LEU A 189 16.56 -31.22 18.82
C LEU A 189 16.16 -32.64 19.24
N LEU A 190 15.50 -33.41 18.36
CA LEU A 190 15.11 -34.79 18.66
C LEU A 190 16.31 -35.75 18.68
N HIS A 191 17.31 -35.58 17.79
CA HIS A 191 18.44 -36.51 17.71
C HIS A 191 19.44 -36.32 18.85
N ASN A 192 19.79 -35.08 19.19
CA ASN A 192 20.84 -34.83 20.18
C ASN A 192 20.38 -35.20 21.60
N ASP A 193 19.15 -34.87 21.98
CA ASP A 193 18.62 -35.19 23.31
C ASP A 193 18.53 -36.73 23.52
N ILE A 194 18.09 -37.47 22.49
CA ILE A 194 17.99 -38.93 22.54
C ILE A 194 19.38 -39.58 22.54
N LEU A 195 20.33 -39.06 21.74
CA LEU A 195 21.70 -39.60 21.70
C LEU A 195 22.42 -39.41 23.04
N ASP A 196 22.30 -38.24 23.66
CA ASP A 196 22.90 -37.96 24.96
C ASP A 196 22.29 -38.83 26.06
N GLU A 197 20.97 -39.04 26.04
CA GLU A 197 20.30 -39.94 26.99
C GLU A 197 20.78 -41.40 26.83
N LEU A 198 20.93 -41.87 25.59
CA LEU A 198 21.44 -43.21 25.29
C LEU A 198 22.91 -43.37 25.71
N ILE A 199 23.75 -42.38 25.43
CA ILE A 199 25.18 -42.38 25.81
C ILE A 199 25.33 -42.41 27.34
N ASN A 200 24.55 -41.59 28.06
CA ASN A 200 24.57 -41.57 29.52
C ASN A 200 24.11 -42.91 30.12
N LEU A 201 23.06 -43.51 29.55
CA LEU A 201 22.58 -44.84 29.98
C LEU A 201 23.61 -45.94 29.75
N LEU A 202 24.27 -45.93 28.57
CA LEU A 202 25.34 -46.87 28.23
C LEU A 202 26.53 -46.72 29.16
N THR A 203 26.98 -45.49 29.41
CA THR A 203 28.11 -45.19 30.29
C THR A 203 27.83 -45.67 31.71
N SER A 204 26.66 -45.36 32.27
CA SER A 204 26.26 -45.81 33.59
C SER A 204 26.20 -47.34 33.71
N LYS A 205 25.72 -48.03 32.66
CA LYS A 205 25.74 -49.51 32.65
C LYS A 205 27.16 -50.07 32.58
N MET A 206 28.04 -49.47 31.78
CA MET A 206 29.44 -49.92 31.68
C MET A 206 30.16 -49.74 33.03
N GLU A 207 29.97 -48.60 33.70
CA GLU A 207 30.55 -48.36 35.03
C GLU A 207 30.12 -49.43 36.04
N LYS A 208 28.83 -49.78 36.07
CA LYS A 208 28.31 -50.86 36.94
C LYS A 208 28.94 -52.21 36.63
N ILE A 209 29.08 -52.55 35.35
CA ILE A 209 29.71 -53.82 34.92
C ILE A 209 31.18 -53.86 35.35
N ILE A 210 31.91 -52.75 35.18
CA ILE A 210 33.32 -52.63 35.60
C ILE A 210 33.43 -52.78 37.11
N GLU A 211 32.55 -52.15 37.89
CA GLU A 211 32.58 -52.24 39.33
C GLU A 211 32.27 -53.67 39.82
N GLU A 212 31.28 -54.33 39.24
CA GLU A 212 30.95 -55.73 39.57
C GLU A 212 32.08 -56.69 39.20
N THR A 213 32.68 -56.53 38.02
CA THR A 213 33.79 -57.39 37.57
C THR A 213 35.02 -57.19 38.45
N ASN A 214 35.35 -55.95 38.81
CA ASN A 214 36.41 -55.64 39.77
C ASN A 214 36.14 -56.30 41.12
N LYS A 215 34.93 -56.17 41.69
CA LYS A 215 34.55 -56.83 42.95
C LYS A 215 34.70 -58.35 42.87
N ARG A 216 34.29 -58.98 41.77
CA ARG A 216 34.45 -60.43 41.55
C ARG A 216 35.92 -60.84 41.47
N LEU A 217 36.74 -60.08 40.74
CA LEU A 217 38.19 -60.32 40.62
C LEU A 217 38.88 -60.20 41.97
N PHE A 218 38.63 -59.12 42.73
CA PHE A 218 39.18 -58.94 44.08
C PHE A 218 38.78 -60.08 45.02
N LYS A 219 37.50 -60.50 45.01
CA LYS A 219 37.04 -61.64 45.82
C LYS A 219 37.74 -62.94 45.42
N SER A 220 37.93 -63.19 44.12
CA SER A 220 38.64 -64.38 43.62
C SER A 220 40.13 -64.37 44.01
N LEU A 221 40.78 -63.21 43.93
CA LEU A 221 42.17 -63.03 44.37
C LEU A 221 42.31 -63.27 45.87
N GLN A 222 41.45 -62.68 46.71
CA GLN A 222 41.44 -62.91 48.15
C GLN A 222 41.24 -64.40 48.49
N GLN A 223 40.32 -65.08 47.82
CA GLN A 223 40.10 -66.52 48.01
C GLN A 223 41.31 -67.37 47.61
N LYS A 224 42.09 -66.96 46.61
CA LYS A 224 43.34 -67.65 46.21
C LYS A 224 44.48 -67.39 47.18
N ILE A 225 44.56 -66.18 47.76
CA ILE A 225 45.58 -65.82 48.76
C ILE A 225 45.34 -66.58 50.08
N LEU A 226 44.07 -66.71 50.51
CA LEU A 226 43.69 -67.41 51.76
C LEU A 226 43.77 -68.95 51.67
N LYS A 227 43.99 -69.53 50.49
CA LYS A 227 44.14 -70.98 50.26
C LYS A 227 45.61 -71.43 50.14
N LYS A 228 46.55 -70.52 50.38
CA LYS A 228 48.00 -70.77 50.51
C LYS A 228 48.40 -70.68 51.97
#